data_AF-A0A084VEQ0-F1
#
_entry.id   AF-A0A084VEQ0-F1
#
_cell.length_a   1.000
_cell.length_b   1.000
_cell.length_c   1.000
_cell.angle_alpha   90.00
_cell.angle_beta   90.00
_cell.angle_gamma   90.00
#
_symmetry.space_group_name_H-M   'P 1'
#
loop_
_entity.id
_entity.type
_entity.pdbx_description
1 polymer ?
#
loop_
_entity_poly.entity_id
_entity_poly.type
_entity_poly.pdbx_seq_one_letter_code
_entity_poly.pdbx_strand_id
1 'polypeptide(L)'
;MSFNIVGSWYLRGIVSFSPSRPNGAPSVCDPTKPTVFTDVAKYRYWIMRYTNTADWLKELEPCSEGKIDKNTWCNAASQFKHGYFIAAKENNIIRVPINGDPAYNEPEDIHLRTLHGLDYDCVEGRFYWIESKPQSIVSAKYDGTDKKPFITKHIEDPRYLAVDWISRHLYWLDYKKETIEVANLDDPDLRTVVSSDVDYPDEIAVDPVQGVLYRMRENVAIEWSNLDGSEPELSLVSTSLRISDMKVSIPTGELCYINQGMSQIDCIDTRNKQIRTIVSNLTNPRTFAIADELFFWTEDNSGTIESINLQNERQKPIPYNMADNIFLLSAVSGFCPRFYSPCAINNGECPGNTICLLNPRVPSGKMCKSIVFKSTP
;
A
#
# COMPACT_ATOMS: atom_id res chain seq x y z
N MET A 1 -12.98 -11.76 21.93
CA MET A 1 -12.99 -10.31 21.63
C MET A 1 -14.40 -9.90 21.21
N SER A 2 -14.98 -8.92 21.91
CA SER A 2 -16.29 -8.33 21.63
C SER A 2 -16.14 -6.86 21.26
N PHE A 3 -17.05 -6.34 20.44
CA PHE A 3 -17.10 -4.94 20.03
C PHE A 3 -18.56 -4.51 19.89
N ASN A 4 -18.87 -3.24 20.18
CA ASN A 4 -20.22 -2.69 20.12
C ASN A 4 -20.39 -1.90 18.81
N ILE A 5 -21.46 -2.16 18.07
CA ILE A 5 -21.90 -1.33 16.95
C ILE A 5 -23.33 -0.85 17.25
N VAL A 6 -23.51 0.48 17.37
CA VAL A 6 -24.83 1.13 17.53
C VAL A 6 -25.67 0.48 18.65
N GLY A 7 -25.06 0.28 19.82
CA GLY A 7 -25.73 -0.29 21.00
C GLY A 7 -25.87 -1.81 21.00
N SER A 8 -25.47 -2.48 19.91
CA SER A 8 -25.50 -3.95 19.80
C SER A 8 -24.11 -4.54 19.98
N TRP A 9 -23.97 -5.53 20.86
CA TRP A 9 -22.71 -6.20 21.15
C TRP A 9 -22.46 -7.39 20.21
N TYR A 10 -21.32 -7.37 19.52
CA TYR A 10 -20.91 -8.40 18.58
C TYR A 10 -19.67 -9.13 19.10
N LEU A 11 -19.71 -10.46 19.08
CA LEU A 11 -18.57 -11.30 19.46
C LEU A 11 -17.77 -11.65 18.19
N ARG A 12 -16.56 -11.11 18.06
CA ARG A 12 -15.67 -11.31 16.88
C ARG A 12 -14.92 -12.63 16.91
N GLY A 13 -14.78 -13.23 18.09
CA GLY A 13 -14.12 -14.51 18.24
C GLY A 13 -13.86 -14.89 19.69
N ILE A 14 -13.65 -16.18 19.92
CA ILE A 14 -13.24 -16.76 21.20
C ILE A 14 -11.86 -17.36 21.02
N VAL A 15 -11.00 -17.11 21.99
CA VAL A 15 -9.72 -17.81 22.12
C VAL A 15 -9.94 -18.90 23.15
N SER A 16 -9.87 -20.16 22.72
CA SER A 16 -9.84 -21.29 23.64
C SER A 16 -8.44 -21.86 23.67
N PHE A 17 -7.98 -22.26 24.86
CA PHE A 17 -6.77 -23.05 24.98
C PHE A 17 -7.15 -24.52 24.76
N SER A 18 -6.37 -25.22 23.95
CA SER A 18 -6.67 -26.62 23.61
C SER A 18 -6.45 -27.51 24.85
N PRO A 19 -7.43 -28.34 25.26
CA PRO A 19 -7.14 -29.41 26.19
C PRO A 19 -6.27 -30.44 25.48
N SER A 20 -5.15 -30.82 26.09
CA SER A 20 -4.23 -31.84 25.56
C SER A 20 -4.99 -33.15 25.25
N ARG A 21 -4.61 -33.83 24.17
CA ARG A 21 -5.23 -35.07 23.67
C ARG A 21 -5.38 -36.18 24.76
N PRO A 22 -6.33 -37.13 24.58
CA PRO A 22 -6.88 -37.98 25.66
C PRO A 22 -5.94 -39.02 26.31
N ASN A 23 -4.72 -39.22 25.80
CA ASN A 23 -3.91 -40.39 26.18
C ASN A 23 -2.75 -40.09 27.15
N GLY A 24 -2.80 -38.97 27.86
CA GLY A 24 -1.87 -38.69 28.96
C GLY A 24 -2.52 -37.76 29.97
N ALA A 25 -2.92 -38.30 31.12
CA ALA A 25 -3.33 -37.47 32.25
C ALA A 25 -2.11 -36.68 32.78
N PRO A 26 -2.28 -35.42 33.24
CA PRO A 26 -3.50 -34.63 33.26
C PRO A 26 -3.62 -33.72 32.01
N SER A 27 -4.85 -33.48 31.56
CA SER A 27 -5.18 -32.50 30.53
C SER A 27 -4.94 -31.08 31.07
N VAL A 28 -3.73 -30.56 30.90
CA VAL A 28 -3.38 -29.20 31.26
C VAL A 28 -3.71 -28.31 30.06
N CYS A 29 -4.53 -27.28 30.27
CA CYS A 29 -4.74 -26.25 29.25
C CYS A 29 -3.38 -25.62 28.93
N ASP A 30 -2.96 -25.68 27.67
CA ASP A 30 -1.71 -25.06 27.22
C ASP A 30 -1.99 -23.60 26.80
N PRO A 31 -1.62 -22.60 27.61
CA PRO A 31 -1.88 -21.19 27.31
C PRO A 31 -1.06 -20.68 26.10
N THR A 32 -0.06 -21.44 25.65
CA THR A 32 0.79 -21.07 24.50
C THR A 32 0.21 -21.51 23.15
N LYS A 33 -0.86 -22.31 23.15
CA LYS A 33 -1.54 -22.81 21.94
C LYS A 33 -2.99 -22.34 21.85
N PRO A 34 -3.21 -21.04 21.62
CA PRO A 34 -4.55 -20.52 21.43
C PRO A 34 -5.17 -21.07 20.13
N THR A 35 -6.40 -21.57 20.23
CA THR A 35 -7.25 -21.79 19.07
C THR A 35 -8.20 -20.61 18.94
N VAL A 36 -8.09 -19.88 17.83
CA VAL A 36 -8.94 -18.72 17.55
C VAL A 36 -10.14 -19.18 16.73
N PHE A 37 -11.34 -19.10 17.30
CA PHE A 37 -12.59 -19.28 16.56
C PHE A 37 -13.02 -17.93 16.01
N THR A 38 -13.02 -17.80 14.67
CA THR A 38 -13.39 -16.56 13.96
C THR A 38 -14.88 -16.50 13.60
N ASP A 39 -15.56 -17.65 13.52
CA ASP A 39 -17.02 -17.74 13.43
C ASP A 39 -17.57 -18.44 14.68
N VAL A 40 -17.94 -17.63 15.66
CA VAL A 40 -18.52 -18.05 16.95
C VAL A 40 -20.03 -17.86 17.02
N ALA A 41 -20.66 -17.30 15.98
CA ALA A 41 -22.10 -17.06 15.94
C ALA A 41 -22.89 -18.37 16.11
N LYS A 42 -22.38 -19.46 15.53
CA LYS A 42 -22.94 -20.82 15.65
C LYS A 42 -22.86 -21.43 17.06
N TYR A 43 -22.04 -20.88 17.95
CA TYR A 43 -21.87 -21.37 19.34
C TYR A 43 -22.50 -20.43 20.38
N ARG A 44 -23.26 -19.41 19.96
CA ARG A 44 -23.89 -18.39 20.82
C ARG A 44 -24.56 -18.98 22.07
N TYR A 45 -25.38 -20.00 21.91
CA TYR A 45 -26.14 -20.59 23.02
C TYR A 45 -25.25 -21.29 24.06
N TRP A 46 -24.12 -21.86 23.65
CA TRP A 46 -23.16 -22.49 24.55
C TRP A 46 -22.41 -21.43 25.37
N ILE A 47 -21.98 -20.33 24.75
CA ILE A 47 -21.22 -19.23 25.38
C ILE A 47 -22.06 -18.50 26.43
N MET A 48 -23.31 -18.20 26.07
CA MET A 48 -24.25 -17.47 26.94
C MET A 48 -24.63 -18.27 28.20
N ARG A 49 -24.40 -19.59 28.21
CA ARG A 49 -24.70 -20.45 29.37
C ARG A 49 -23.65 -20.34 30.50
N TYR A 50 -22.45 -19.86 30.19
CA TYR A 50 -21.32 -19.80 31.13
C TYR A 50 -20.88 -18.39 31.48
N THR A 51 -21.54 -17.35 30.94
CA THR A 51 -21.16 -15.95 31.15
C THR A 51 -22.36 -15.17 31.68
N ASN A 52 -22.21 -14.56 32.87
CA ASN A 52 -23.17 -13.57 33.37
C ASN A 52 -22.86 -12.24 32.70
N THR A 53 -23.27 -12.10 31.44
CA THR A 53 -22.89 -10.97 30.56
C THR A 53 -23.46 -9.63 31.00
N ALA A 54 -24.42 -9.60 31.93
CA ALA A 54 -25.13 -8.38 32.33
C ALA A 54 -24.32 -7.37 33.15
N ASP A 55 -23.25 -7.80 33.84
CA ASP A 55 -22.53 -6.92 34.78
C ASP A 55 -21.38 -6.17 34.11
N TRP A 56 -20.52 -6.84 33.35
CA TRP A 56 -19.36 -6.19 32.70
C TRP A 56 -19.72 -5.43 31.41
N LEU A 57 -20.84 -5.75 30.75
CA LEU A 57 -21.32 -5.00 29.57
C LEU A 57 -21.81 -3.58 29.92
N LYS A 58 -22.15 -3.31 31.19
CA LYS A 58 -22.61 -1.98 31.64
C LYS A 58 -21.46 -0.99 31.83
N GLU A 59 -20.25 -1.48 32.08
CA GLU A 59 -19.08 -0.63 32.36
C GLU A 59 -18.23 -0.36 31.11
N LEU A 60 -18.57 -0.95 29.96
CA LEU A 60 -17.86 -0.73 28.71
C LEU A 60 -18.42 0.47 27.95
N GLU A 61 -17.62 1.52 27.83
CA GLU A 61 -17.92 2.65 26.96
C GLU A 61 -17.93 2.21 25.48
N PRO A 62 -18.89 2.69 24.66
CA PRO A 62 -18.91 2.44 23.22
C PRO A 62 -17.65 2.99 22.55
N CYS A 63 -17.10 2.25 21.60
CA CYS A 63 -16.06 2.77 20.72
C CYS A 63 -16.58 3.96 19.91
N SER A 64 -15.98 5.14 20.08
CA SER A 64 -16.19 6.31 19.23
C SER A 64 -15.19 6.34 18.08
N GLU A 65 -15.62 6.74 16.88
CA GLU A 65 -14.72 6.97 15.73
C GLU A 65 -13.55 7.88 16.12
N GLY A 66 -12.33 7.56 15.64
CA GLY A 66 -11.14 8.37 15.83
C GLY A 66 -10.43 8.27 17.19
N LYS A 67 -10.94 7.48 18.15
CA LYS A 67 -10.21 7.19 19.40
C LYS A 67 -9.37 5.92 19.27
N ILE A 68 -8.05 6.10 19.13
CA ILE A 68 -7.06 5.04 19.36
C ILE A 68 -6.31 5.43 20.63
N ASP A 69 -6.65 4.81 21.76
CA ASP A 69 -5.99 5.08 23.05
C ASP A 69 -5.23 3.85 23.55
N LYS A 70 -4.00 4.07 24.06
CA LYS A 70 -3.14 2.98 24.55
C LYS A 70 -3.80 2.36 25.80
N ASN A 71 -3.89 1.04 25.83
CA ASN A 71 -4.50 0.23 26.91
C ASN A 71 -6.04 0.24 26.99
N THR A 72 -6.74 0.60 25.92
CA THR A 72 -8.19 0.39 25.84
C THR A 72 -8.53 -0.84 24.97
N TRP A 73 -9.67 -1.49 25.22
CA TRP A 73 -10.19 -2.56 24.35
C TRP A 73 -10.83 -2.01 23.06
N CYS A 74 -10.68 -0.71 22.81
CA CYS A 74 -11.28 -0.02 21.69
C CYS A 74 -10.21 0.43 20.69
N ASN A 75 -10.05 -0.36 19.63
CA ASN A 75 -9.21 -0.03 18.47
C ASN A 75 -10.11 0.14 17.25
N ALA A 76 -10.95 1.19 17.24
CA ALA A 76 -11.75 1.53 16.07
C ALA A 76 -10.91 2.38 15.12
N ALA A 77 -10.35 1.74 14.08
CA ALA A 77 -9.81 2.46 12.93
C ALA A 77 -10.93 3.33 12.32
N SER A 78 -10.61 4.54 11.87
CA SER A 78 -11.54 5.41 11.16
C SER A 78 -12.13 4.65 9.97
N GLN A 79 -13.44 4.37 9.99
CA GLN A 79 -14.13 3.87 8.82
C GLN A 79 -14.38 5.06 7.89
N PHE A 80 -13.59 5.18 6.82
CA PHE A 80 -13.95 6.09 5.74
C PHE A 80 -15.19 5.49 5.06
N LYS A 81 -16.32 6.20 5.12
CA LYS A 81 -17.61 5.73 4.56
C LYS A 81 -17.52 5.38 3.07
N HIS A 82 -16.55 5.93 2.35
CA HIS A 82 -16.28 5.70 0.92
C HIS A 82 -14.78 5.77 0.65
N GLY A 83 -14.29 5.08 -0.38
CA GLY A 83 -12.91 5.25 -0.85
C GLY A 83 -12.64 6.69 -1.31
N TYR A 84 -11.37 7.08 -1.34
CA TYR A 84 -10.94 8.43 -1.72
C TYR A 84 -9.61 8.37 -2.48
N PHE A 85 -9.34 9.41 -3.25
CA PHE A 85 -8.02 9.66 -3.82
C PHE A 85 -7.17 10.46 -2.85
N ILE A 86 -5.91 10.11 -2.77
CA ILE A 86 -4.85 11.01 -2.32
C ILE A 86 -4.27 11.61 -3.59
N ALA A 87 -4.46 12.92 -3.77
CA ALA A 87 -4.08 13.63 -4.99
C ALA A 87 -3.06 14.72 -4.68
N ALA A 88 -1.94 14.69 -5.38
CA ALA A 88 -0.89 15.68 -5.32
C ALA A 88 -1.11 16.81 -6.32
N LYS A 89 -1.07 18.04 -5.84
CA LYS A 89 -1.07 19.28 -6.64
C LYS A 89 0.26 20.02 -6.45
N GLU A 90 0.44 21.16 -7.13
CA GLU A 90 1.69 21.94 -7.07
C GLU A 90 2.12 22.33 -5.65
N ASN A 91 1.19 22.56 -4.72
CA ASN A 91 1.53 23.06 -3.38
C ASN A 91 0.83 22.33 -2.23
N ASN A 92 0.07 21.28 -2.50
CA ASN A 92 -0.62 20.51 -1.45
C ASN A 92 -0.97 19.11 -1.90
N ILE A 93 -1.21 18.25 -0.92
CA ILE A 93 -1.83 16.94 -1.09
C ILE A 93 -3.26 17.07 -0.57
N ILE A 94 -4.24 16.72 -1.39
CA ILE A 94 -5.67 16.80 -1.05
C ILE A 94 -6.30 15.42 -1.05
N ARG A 95 -7.48 15.32 -0.42
CA ARG A 95 -8.33 14.14 -0.54
C ARG A 95 -9.56 14.43 -1.37
N VAL A 96 -9.78 13.58 -2.36
CA VAL A 96 -10.95 13.67 -3.25
C VAL A 96 -11.78 12.41 -3.05
N PRO A 97 -13.00 12.50 -2.50
CA PRO A 97 -13.88 11.35 -2.36
C PRO A 97 -14.20 10.68 -3.71
N ILE A 98 -14.13 9.34 -3.79
CA ILE A 98 -14.43 8.59 -5.03
C ILE A 98 -15.92 8.70 -5.41
N ASN A 99 -16.80 8.94 -4.43
CA ASN A 99 -18.24 9.11 -4.66
C ASN A 99 -18.62 10.47 -5.29
N GLY A 100 -17.66 11.37 -5.50
CA GLY A 100 -17.90 12.70 -6.09
C GLY A 100 -18.38 13.76 -5.11
N ASP A 101 -18.31 13.50 -3.80
CA ASP A 101 -18.48 14.54 -2.77
C ASP A 101 -17.37 15.60 -2.90
N PRO A 102 -17.59 16.85 -2.41
CA PRO A 102 -16.59 17.90 -2.48
C PRO A 102 -15.24 17.47 -1.90
N ALA A 103 -14.15 17.78 -2.61
CA ALA A 103 -12.81 17.53 -2.12
C ALA A 103 -12.59 18.24 -0.77
N TYR A 104 -12.01 17.51 0.18
CA TYR A 104 -11.59 18.09 1.46
C TYR A 104 -10.20 18.68 1.26
N ASN A 105 -10.10 20.00 1.36
CA ASN A 105 -8.81 20.66 1.48
C ASN A 105 -8.27 20.34 2.87
N GLU A 106 -7.33 19.41 2.97
CA GLU A 106 -6.45 19.40 4.14
C GLU A 106 -5.50 20.58 3.95
N PRO A 107 -5.47 21.55 4.88
CA PRO A 107 -4.56 22.68 4.80
C PRO A 107 -3.18 22.22 5.26
N GLU A 108 -2.54 21.34 4.50
CA GLU A 108 -1.10 21.23 4.59
C GLU A 108 -0.50 22.17 3.55
N ASP A 109 0.06 23.27 4.04
CA ASP A 109 1.01 24.11 3.32
C ASP A 109 2.27 23.28 3.13
N ILE A 110 2.27 22.42 2.12
CA ILE A 110 3.45 21.65 1.78
C ILE A 110 4.16 22.47 0.70
N HIS A 111 5.37 22.97 0.97
CA HIS A 111 6.16 23.74 0.01
C HIS A 111 6.71 22.84 -1.11
N LEU A 112 5.81 22.29 -1.93
CA LEU A 112 6.03 21.19 -2.87
C LEU A 112 6.38 21.67 -4.27
N ARG A 113 7.47 22.40 -4.42
CA ARG A 113 7.85 22.83 -5.78
C ARG A 113 8.13 21.69 -6.75
N THR A 114 8.26 20.44 -6.27
CA THR A 114 8.15 19.21 -7.05
C THR A 114 7.84 18.00 -6.16
N LEU A 115 6.63 17.45 -6.20
CA LEU A 115 6.36 16.09 -5.73
C LEU A 115 6.77 15.11 -6.83
N HIS A 116 7.62 14.13 -6.49
CA HIS A 116 8.07 13.13 -7.47
C HIS A 116 7.40 11.76 -7.28
N GLY A 117 7.08 11.34 -6.06
CA GLY A 117 6.42 10.06 -5.78
C GLY A 117 5.44 10.13 -4.61
N LEU A 118 4.37 9.34 -4.71
CA LEU A 118 3.27 9.26 -3.74
C LEU A 118 2.66 7.85 -3.76
N ASP A 119 2.61 7.20 -2.61
CA ASP A 119 1.94 5.90 -2.46
C ASP A 119 1.44 5.70 -1.03
N TYR A 120 0.68 4.63 -0.80
CA TYR A 120 -0.04 4.43 0.44
C TYR A 120 0.10 3.03 1.03
N ASP A 121 0.01 2.99 2.34
CA ASP A 121 -0.07 1.79 3.15
C ASP A 121 -1.48 1.67 3.75
N CYS A 122 -2.27 0.74 3.22
CA CYS A 122 -3.63 0.50 3.66
C CYS A 122 -3.75 -0.24 5.00
N VAL A 123 -2.65 -0.78 5.54
CA VAL A 123 -2.66 -1.51 6.82
C VAL A 123 -2.64 -0.54 7.99
N GLU A 124 -1.69 0.39 8.02
CA GLU A 124 -1.56 1.40 9.08
C GLU A 124 -2.29 2.71 8.75
N GLY A 125 -2.89 2.79 7.56
CA GLY A 125 -3.65 3.96 7.12
C GLY A 125 -2.76 5.18 6.91
N ARG A 126 -1.64 5.00 6.21
CA ARG A 126 -0.61 6.02 6.00
C ARG A 126 -0.32 6.23 4.53
N PHE A 127 0.16 7.42 4.18
CA PHE A 127 0.73 7.68 2.86
C PHE A 127 2.14 8.22 3.00
N TYR A 128 2.91 8.03 1.93
CA TYR A 128 4.32 8.38 1.84
C TYR A 128 4.54 9.22 0.59
N TRP A 129 5.31 10.28 0.71
CA TRP A 129 5.67 11.13 -0.42
C TRP A 129 7.10 11.63 -0.30
N ILE A 130 7.61 12.10 -1.43
CA ILE A 130 8.95 12.67 -1.54
C ILE A 130 8.88 14.20 -1.43
N GLU A 131 9.58 14.78 -0.46
CA GLU A 131 9.83 16.22 -0.41
C GLU A 131 11.20 16.51 -1.04
N SER A 132 11.27 17.49 -1.95
CA SER A 132 12.51 17.83 -2.66
C SER A 132 13.41 18.80 -1.90
N LYS A 133 12.89 19.51 -0.88
CA LYS A 133 13.63 20.52 -0.10
C LYS A 133 13.16 20.60 1.36
N PRO A 134 13.85 19.97 2.32
CA PRO A 134 15.00 19.08 2.14
C PRO A 134 14.60 17.75 1.49
N GLN A 135 15.55 17.10 0.81
CA GLN A 135 15.34 15.77 0.22
C GLN A 135 15.04 14.75 1.31
N SER A 136 13.81 14.26 1.30
CA SER A 136 13.35 13.28 2.28
C SER A 136 12.14 12.53 1.77
N ILE A 137 11.90 11.36 2.35
CA ILE A 137 10.60 10.70 2.28
C ILE A 137 9.89 11.01 3.58
N VAL A 138 8.65 11.46 3.48
CA VAL A 138 7.81 11.87 4.61
C VAL A 138 6.57 10.98 4.65
N SER A 139 6.02 10.78 5.84
CA SER A 139 4.82 9.98 6.05
C SER A 139 3.81 10.72 6.92
N ALA A 140 2.53 10.56 6.62
CA ALA A 140 1.42 11.00 7.46
C ALA A 140 0.29 9.98 7.44
N LYS A 141 -0.61 10.05 8.42
CA LYS A 141 -1.86 9.27 8.38
C LYS A 141 -2.78 9.80 7.30
N TYR A 142 -3.74 8.98 6.90
CA TYR A 142 -4.85 9.34 6.03
C TYR A 142 -5.80 10.42 6.55
N ASP A 143 -5.52 11.06 7.68
CA ASP A 143 -6.20 12.27 8.15
C ASP A 143 -5.24 13.48 8.19
N GLY A 144 -4.00 13.32 7.72
CA GLY A 144 -2.95 14.34 7.72
C GLY A 144 -2.21 14.43 9.06
N THR A 145 -2.70 13.74 10.09
CA THR A 145 -2.05 13.74 11.40
C THR A 145 -0.83 12.83 11.43
N ASP A 146 -0.03 12.92 12.49
CA ASP A 146 1.21 12.13 12.67
C ASP A 146 2.15 12.23 11.46
N LYS A 147 2.25 13.44 10.89
CA LYS A 147 3.26 13.78 9.88
C LYS A 147 4.63 13.70 10.50
N LYS A 148 5.51 12.89 9.90
CA LYS A 148 6.87 12.67 10.38
C LYS A 148 7.83 12.35 9.24
N PRO A 149 9.11 12.73 9.35
CA PRO A 149 10.13 12.25 8.43
C PRO A 149 10.23 10.72 8.51
N PHE A 150 10.34 10.06 7.36
CA PHE A 150 10.50 8.61 7.23
C PHE A 150 11.95 8.25 6.84
N ILE A 151 12.46 8.80 5.73
CA ILE A 151 13.87 8.70 5.34
C ILE A 151 14.48 10.09 5.17
N THR A 152 15.57 10.37 5.90
CA THR A 152 16.25 11.68 5.89
C THR A 152 17.77 11.59 5.72
N LYS A 153 18.35 10.39 5.84
CA LYS A 153 19.79 10.15 5.75
C LYS A 153 20.09 9.28 4.54
N HIS A 154 21.25 9.52 3.91
CA HIS A 154 21.72 8.76 2.74
C HIS A 154 20.69 8.73 1.60
N ILE A 155 20.00 9.86 1.40
CA ILE A 155 19.02 10.10 0.35
C ILE A 155 19.47 11.36 -0.41
N GLU A 156 19.51 11.30 -1.74
CA GLU A 156 20.17 12.31 -2.57
C GLU A 156 19.34 12.87 -3.72
N ASP A 157 18.47 12.10 -4.36
CA ASP A 157 17.47 12.61 -5.30
C ASP A 157 16.35 11.58 -5.52
N PRO A 158 15.53 11.30 -4.50
CA PRO A 158 14.43 10.36 -4.62
C PRO A 158 13.41 10.87 -5.66
N ARG A 159 12.98 9.99 -6.57
CA ARG A 159 12.02 10.35 -7.62
C ARG A 159 10.73 9.52 -7.54
N TYR A 160 10.80 8.22 -7.37
CA TYR A 160 9.60 7.37 -7.32
C TYR A 160 9.61 6.51 -6.07
N LEU A 161 8.42 6.14 -5.59
CA LEU A 161 8.27 5.21 -4.48
C LEU A 161 7.08 4.27 -4.69
N ALA A 162 7.16 3.09 -4.09
CA ALA A 162 6.13 2.06 -4.14
C ALA A 162 6.07 1.31 -2.80
N VAL A 163 4.87 1.06 -2.30
CA VAL A 163 4.62 0.42 -1.01
C VAL A 163 4.24 -1.05 -1.21
N ASP A 164 4.99 -1.94 -0.56
CA ASP A 164 4.57 -3.31 -0.29
C ASP A 164 3.88 -3.34 1.09
N TRP A 165 2.56 -3.19 1.10
CA TRP A 165 1.78 -3.24 2.35
C TRP A 165 1.71 -4.65 2.94
N ILE A 166 1.99 -5.69 2.16
CA ILE A 166 1.91 -7.09 2.59
C ILE A 166 3.14 -7.45 3.41
N SER A 167 4.34 -7.18 2.90
CA SER A 167 5.60 -7.46 3.60
C SER A 167 6.11 -6.30 4.44
N ARG A 168 5.41 -5.16 4.45
CA ARG A 168 5.74 -3.96 5.22
C ARG A 168 7.00 -3.26 4.74
N HIS A 169 7.13 -3.02 3.43
CA HIS A 169 8.30 -2.35 2.85
C HIS A 169 7.93 -1.12 2.01
N LEU A 170 8.80 -0.12 2.04
CA LEU A 170 8.80 0.99 1.08
C LEU A 170 10.00 0.85 0.15
N TYR A 171 9.72 0.81 -1.16
CA TYR A 171 10.72 0.87 -2.21
C TYR A 171 10.80 2.30 -2.74
N TRP A 172 12.00 2.77 -3.06
CA TRP A 172 12.16 4.04 -3.78
C TRP A 172 13.31 3.99 -4.77
N LEU A 173 13.20 4.82 -5.79
CA LEU A 173 14.24 5.09 -6.77
C LEU A 173 14.93 6.40 -6.40
N ASP A 174 16.23 6.35 -6.14
CA ASP A 174 17.09 7.53 -5.95
C ASP A 174 17.91 7.74 -7.22
N TYR A 175 17.59 8.82 -7.94
CA TYR A 175 18.16 9.10 -9.25
C TYR A 175 19.65 9.44 -9.15
N LYS A 176 20.04 10.24 -8.16
CA LYS A 176 21.43 10.68 -8.02
C LYS A 176 22.34 9.57 -7.53
N LYS A 177 21.80 8.62 -6.76
CA LYS A 177 22.52 7.41 -6.34
C LYS A 177 22.48 6.29 -7.38
N GLU A 178 21.64 6.40 -8.41
CA GLU A 178 21.41 5.36 -9.42
C GLU A 178 21.00 4.01 -8.78
N THR A 179 20.15 4.07 -7.74
CA THR A 179 19.73 2.88 -6.97
C THR A 179 18.23 2.79 -6.77
N ILE A 180 17.72 1.55 -6.76
CA ILE A 180 16.44 1.23 -6.11
C ILE A 180 16.76 0.66 -4.73
N GLU A 181 16.16 1.26 -3.71
CA GLU A 181 16.35 0.93 -2.31
C GLU A 181 15.05 0.48 -1.67
N VAL A 182 15.19 -0.22 -0.55
CA VAL A 182 14.05 -0.71 0.24
C VAL A 182 14.29 -0.48 1.72
N ALA A 183 13.25 -0.07 2.43
CA ALA A 183 13.22 0.07 3.89
C ALA A 183 11.99 -0.61 4.48
N ASN A 184 12.09 -1.12 5.70
CA ASN A 184 10.93 -1.59 6.44
C ASN A 184 10.06 -0.40 6.89
N LEU A 185 8.73 -0.55 6.79
CA LEU A 185 7.77 0.51 7.14
C LEU A 185 7.69 0.76 8.65
N ASP A 186 7.96 -0.27 9.45
CA ASP A 186 7.89 -0.19 10.91
C ASP A 186 9.26 0.18 11.53
N ASP A 187 10.36 -0.16 10.85
CA ASP A 187 11.73 0.23 11.20
C ASP A 187 12.52 0.74 9.97
N PRO A 188 12.53 2.06 9.71
CA PRO A 188 13.17 2.64 8.52
C PRO A 188 14.70 2.46 8.47
N ASP A 189 15.35 2.11 9.59
CA ASP A 189 16.78 1.83 9.62
C ASP A 189 17.12 0.41 9.12
N LEU A 190 16.13 -0.50 9.09
CA LEU A 190 16.23 -1.77 8.37
C LEU A 190 16.05 -1.53 6.87
N ARG A 191 17.14 -1.14 6.21
CA ARG A 191 17.13 -0.81 4.78
C ARG A 191 18.39 -1.18 4.02
N THR A 192 18.23 -1.39 2.72
CA THR A 192 19.29 -1.85 1.81
C THR A 192 19.03 -1.40 0.37
N VAL A 193 20.01 -1.67 -0.50
CA VAL A 193 19.90 -1.47 -1.96
C VAL A 193 19.41 -2.79 -2.60
N VAL A 194 18.34 -2.73 -3.38
CA VAL A 194 17.83 -3.89 -4.14
C VAL A 194 18.36 -3.94 -5.57
N SER A 195 18.52 -2.79 -6.21
CA SER A 195 19.07 -2.67 -7.56
C SER A 195 20.01 -1.47 -7.68
N SER A 196 21.02 -1.59 -8.52
CA SER A 196 21.96 -0.54 -8.91
C SER A 196 21.88 -0.26 -10.41
N ASP A 197 22.63 0.75 -10.87
CA ASP A 197 22.77 1.11 -12.28
C ASP A 197 21.41 1.46 -12.91
N VAL A 198 20.66 2.26 -12.16
CA VAL A 198 19.35 2.80 -12.53
C VAL A 198 19.58 4.16 -13.18
N ASP A 199 19.06 4.38 -14.38
CA ASP A 199 19.29 5.61 -15.15
C ASP A 199 18.00 6.43 -15.26
N TYR A 200 18.04 7.62 -15.84
CA TYR A 200 16.84 8.42 -16.07
C TYR A 200 16.40 8.41 -17.54
N PRO A 201 15.08 8.35 -17.80
CA PRO A 201 13.99 8.23 -16.83
C PRO A 201 13.66 6.76 -16.54
N ASP A 202 13.82 6.38 -15.27
CA ASP A 202 13.32 5.11 -14.74
C ASP A 202 12.15 5.38 -13.79
N GLU A 203 11.17 4.49 -13.80
CA GLU A 203 10.01 4.45 -12.90
C GLU A 203 9.94 3.05 -12.26
N ILE A 204 9.30 2.92 -11.10
CA ILE A 204 9.15 1.63 -10.40
C ILE A 204 7.70 1.35 -10.04
N ALA A 205 7.35 0.06 -10.02
CA ALA A 205 6.10 -0.42 -9.45
C ALA A 205 6.35 -1.74 -8.71
N VAL A 206 5.57 -2.02 -7.67
CA VAL A 206 5.67 -3.24 -6.88
C VAL A 206 4.37 -4.03 -7.00
N ASP A 207 4.48 -5.31 -7.34
CA ASP A 207 3.42 -6.30 -7.11
C ASP A 207 3.74 -7.06 -5.82
N PRO A 208 3.12 -6.68 -4.68
CA PRO A 208 3.40 -7.33 -3.42
C PRO A 208 2.77 -8.73 -3.32
N VAL A 209 1.79 -9.05 -4.17
CA VAL A 209 1.11 -10.36 -4.18
C VAL A 209 1.97 -11.38 -4.91
N GLN A 210 2.53 -11.00 -6.06
CA GLN A 210 3.44 -11.85 -6.83
C GLN A 210 4.90 -11.74 -6.38
N GLY A 211 5.25 -10.78 -5.53
CA GLY A 211 6.62 -10.57 -5.09
C GLY A 211 7.55 -10.08 -6.20
N VAL A 212 7.05 -9.15 -7.02
CA VAL A 212 7.75 -8.63 -8.20
C VAL A 212 7.99 -7.12 -8.07
N LEU A 213 9.21 -6.70 -8.39
CA LEU A 213 9.59 -5.31 -8.61
C LEU A 213 9.70 -5.06 -10.12
N TYR A 214 8.89 -4.15 -10.64
CA TYR A 214 8.99 -3.65 -12.00
C TYR A 214 9.79 -2.35 -12.02
N ARG A 215 10.63 -2.20 -13.05
CA ARG A 215 11.27 -0.93 -13.38
C ARG A 215 11.22 -0.65 -14.87
N MET A 216 11.13 0.64 -15.21
CA MET A 216 11.51 1.07 -16.56
C MET A 216 13.04 0.96 -16.69
N ARG A 217 13.52 0.66 -17.91
CA ARG A 217 14.94 0.60 -18.21
C ARG A 217 15.24 1.31 -19.52
N GLU A 218 16.16 2.26 -19.46
CA GLU A 218 16.72 2.97 -20.62
C GLU A 218 15.64 3.60 -21.52
N ASN A 219 14.47 3.91 -20.95
CA ASN A 219 13.37 4.52 -21.69
C ASN A 219 12.83 3.67 -22.87
N VAL A 220 13.14 2.37 -22.92
CA VAL A 220 12.79 1.47 -24.04
C VAL A 220 12.26 0.12 -23.59
N ALA A 221 12.32 -0.19 -22.29
CA ALA A 221 11.90 -1.47 -21.78
C ALA A 221 11.26 -1.38 -20.39
N ILE A 222 10.47 -2.41 -20.09
CA ILE A 222 10.03 -2.75 -18.73
C ILE A 222 10.78 -4.02 -18.34
N GLU A 223 11.49 -3.95 -17.23
CA GLU A 223 12.16 -5.06 -16.58
C GLU A 223 11.40 -5.44 -15.31
N TRP A 224 11.34 -6.73 -15.01
CA TRP A 224 10.83 -7.24 -13.74
C TRP A 224 11.95 -7.98 -13.01
N SER A 225 11.92 -7.98 -11.68
CA SER A 225 12.82 -8.73 -10.80
C SER A 225 12.08 -9.20 -9.57
N ASN A 226 12.67 -10.11 -8.78
CA ASN A 226 12.15 -10.41 -7.44
C ASN A 226 12.26 -9.17 -6.53
N LEU A 227 11.49 -9.12 -5.44
CA LEU A 227 11.54 -7.98 -4.48
C LEU A 227 12.88 -7.78 -3.75
N ASP A 228 13.80 -8.75 -3.85
CA ASP A 228 15.20 -8.62 -3.39
C ASP A 228 16.16 -8.09 -4.47
N GLY A 229 15.66 -7.86 -5.69
CA GLY A 229 16.37 -7.43 -6.89
C GLY A 229 17.00 -8.57 -7.69
N SER A 230 16.80 -9.83 -7.30
CA SER A 230 17.37 -10.98 -8.00
C SER A 230 16.59 -11.34 -9.28
N GLU A 231 17.30 -12.02 -10.19
CA GLU A 231 16.76 -12.57 -11.44
C GLU A 231 16.01 -11.56 -12.32
N PRO A 232 16.60 -10.39 -12.64
CA PRO A 232 15.97 -9.42 -13.51
C PRO A 232 15.78 -9.97 -14.93
N GLU A 233 14.61 -9.74 -15.53
CA GLU A 233 14.28 -10.12 -16.90
C GLU A 233 13.39 -9.07 -17.57
N LEU A 234 13.58 -8.86 -18.89
CA LEU A 234 12.79 -7.93 -19.67
C LEU A 234 11.37 -8.48 -19.95
N SER A 235 10.35 -7.79 -19.45
CA SER A 235 8.94 -8.06 -19.75
C SER A 235 8.54 -7.53 -21.12
N LEU A 236 8.91 -6.29 -21.44
CA LEU A 236 8.53 -5.58 -22.65
C LEU A 236 9.72 -4.77 -23.17
N VAL A 237 9.91 -4.75 -24.49
CA VAL A 237 10.90 -3.89 -25.15
C VAL A 237 10.23 -3.21 -26.34
N SER A 238 10.23 -1.88 -26.37
CA SER A 238 9.74 -1.07 -27.47
C SER A 238 10.41 0.30 -27.50
N THR A 239 10.88 0.72 -28.68
CA THR A 239 11.51 2.04 -28.87
C THR A 239 10.50 3.20 -28.79
N SER A 240 9.20 2.91 -28.90
CA SER A 240 8.13 3.90 -28.74
C SER A 240 7.65 4.06 -27.30
N LEU A 241 8.19 3.28 -26.36
CA LEU A 241 7.73 3.29 -24.97
C LEU A 241 8.13 4.59 -24.28
N ARG A 242 7.15 5.32 -23.78
CA ARG A 242 7.35 6.54 -22.97
C ARG A 242 6.40 6.46 -21.79
N ILE A 243 6.90 6.01 -20.65
CA ILE A 243 6.09 5.79 -19.45
C ILE A 243 6.19 7.01 -18.54
N SER A 244 5.06 7.44 -18.00
CA SER A 244 5.00 8.53 -17.01
C SER A 244 4.38 8.15 -15.67
N ASP A 245 3.63 7.05 -15.64
CA ASP A 245 3.12 6.45 -14.41
C ASP A 245 2.96 4.94 -14.65
N MET A 246 3.26 4.11 -13.66
CA MET A 246 3.18 2.65 -13.71
C MET A 246 2.68 2.07 -12.39
N LYS A 247 1.62 1.25 -12.45
CA LYS A 247 0.96 0.66 -11.27
C LYS A 247 0.48 -0.76 -11.55
N VAL A 248 0.45 -1.59 -10.52
CA VAL A 248 -0.06 -2.95 -10.62
C VAL A 248 -1.55 -2.99 -10.29
N SER A 249 -2.34 -3.62 -11.16
CA SER A 249 -3.73 -3.95 -10.91
C SER A 249 -3.81 -5.19 -10.04
N ILE A 250 -4.07 -5.03 -8.75
CA ILE A 250 -4.17 -6.16 -7.80
C ILE A 250 -5.27 -7.18 -8.19
N PRO A 251 -6.46 -6.78 -8.67
CA PRO A 251 -7.47 -7.74 -9.10
C PRO A 251 -7.05 -8.60 -10.29
N THR A 252 -6.31 -8.03 -11.26
CA THR A 252 -5.96 -8.75 -12.51
C THR A 252 -4.53 -9.31 -12.51
N GLY A 253 -3.65 -8.81 -11.64
CA GLY A 253 -2.21 -9.10 -11.63
C GLY A 253 -1.46 -8.52 -12.82
N GLU A 254 -2.06 -7.58 -13.55
CA GLU A 254 -1.44 -6.93 -14.70
C GLU A 254 -0.66 -5.68 -14.26
N LEU A 255 0.46 -5.43 -14.93
CA LEU A 255 1.17 -4.17 -14.82
C LEU A 255 0.55 -3.18 -15.79
N CYS A 256 0.03 -2.07 -15.28
CA CYS A 256 -0.56 -1.02 -16.09
C CYS A 256 0.32 0.22 -16.10
N TYR A 257 0.33 0.95 -17.21
CA TYR A 257 1.16 2.13 -17.37
C TYR A 257 0.54 3.12 -18.35
N ILE A 258 0.86 4.39 -18.17
CA ILE A 258 0.58 5.43 -19.16
C ILE A 258 1.66 5.38 -20.23
N ASN A 259 1.26 5.14 -21.48
CA ASN A 259 2.14 5.29 -22.62
C ASN A 259 1.93 6.68 -23.24
N GLN A 260 2.74 7.66 -22.82
CA GLN A 260 2.67 9.03 -23.32
C GLN A 260 2.87 9.12 -24.84
N GLY A 261 3.75 8.30 -25.40
CA GLY A 261 4.03 8.27 -26.84
C GLY A 261 2.81 7.86 -27.67
N MET A 262 1.89 7.09 -27.09
CA MET A 262 0.65 6.64 -27.71
C MET A 262 -0.60 7.30 -27.12
N SER A 263 -0.45 8.16 -26.10
CA SER A 263 -1.54 8.86 -25.42
C SER A 263 -2.65 7.90 -24.94
N GLN A 264 -2.25 6.84 -24.24
CA GLN A 264 -3.15 5.77 -23.79
C GLN A 264 -2.68 5.15 -22.47
N ILE A 265 -3.59 4.46 -21.78
CA ILE A 265 -3.28 3.59 -20.65
C ILE A 265 -3.33 2.15 -21.14
N ASP A 266 -2.22 1.44 -20.97
CA ASP A 266 -2.07 0.04 -21.35
C ASP A 266 -1.86 -0.82 -20.11
N CYS A 267 -2.30 -2.08 -20.15
CA CYS A 267 -1.98 -3.10 -19.18
C CYS A 267 -1.32 -4.29 -19.87
N ILE A 268 -0.23 -4.80 -19.28
CA ILE A 268 0.47 -6.00 -19.72
C ILE A 268 0.32 -7.11 -18.69
N ASP A 269 -0.14 -8.28 -19.13
CA ASP A 269 0.03 -9.52 -18.37
C ASP A 269 1.48 -9.99 -18.58
N THR A 270 2.29 -9.89 -17.54
CA THR A 270 3.73 -10.12 -17.64
C THR A 270 4.08 -11.60 -17.83
N ARG A 271 3.13 -12.53 -17.65
CA ARG A 271 3.35 -13.98 -17.84
C ARG A 271 3.22 -14.39 -19.30
N ASN A 272 2.21 -13.87 -20.00
CA ASN A 272 1.96 -14.19 -21.41
C ASN A 272 2.38 -13.05 -22.37
N LYS A 273 2.86 -11.92 -21.82
CA LYS A 273 3.29 -10.72 -22.53
C LYS A 273 2.21 -10.11 -23.42
N GLN A 274 0.94 -10.35 -23.11
CA GLN A 274 -0.19 -9.76 -23.82
C GLN A 274 -0.45 -8.35 -23.28
N ILE A 275 -0.61 -7.40 -24.20
CA ILE A 275 -0.94 -6.01 -23.89
C ILE A 275 -2.37 -5.75 -24.31
N ARG A 276 -3.14 -5.11 -23.43
CA ARG A 276 -4.46 -4.56 -23.74
C ARG A 276 -4.50 -3.09 -23.40
N THR A 277 -5.11 -2.30 -24.28
CA THR A 277 -5.34 -0.87 -24.04
C THR A 277 -6.65 -0.69 -23.27
N ILE A 278 -6.57 0.02 -22.15
CA ILE A 278 -7.73 0.34 -21.30
C ILE A 278 -8.48 1.54 -21.83
N VAL A 279 -7.74 2.59 -22.21
CA VAL A 279 -8.30 3.82 -22.78
C VAL A 279 -7.24 4.49 -23.66
N SER A 280 -7.68 5.08 -24.76
CA SER A 280 -6.82 5.76 -25.74
C SER A 280 -7.32 7.18 -26.06
N ASN A 281 -6.57 7.91 -26.86
CA ASN A 281 -6.84 9.32 -27.24
C ASN A 281 -6.88 10.26 -26.03
N LEU A 282 -6.01 10.03 -25.05
CA LEU A 282 -5.91 10.85 -23.85
C LEU A 282 -5.16 12.16 -24.13
N THR A 283 -5.58 13.24 -23.48
CA THR A 283 -4.93 14.55 -23.60
C THR A 283 -3.87 14.71 -22.52
N ASN A 284 -2.60 14.46 -22.88
CA ASN A 284 -1.44 14.55 -22.00
C ASN A 284 -1.65 13.87 -20.62
N PRO A 285 -1.95 12.57 -20.59
CA PRO A 285 -2.14 11.85 -19.33
C PRO A 285 -0.83 11.85 -18.52
N ARG A 286 -0.91 12.25 -17.25
CA ARG A 286 0.26 12.31 -16.35
C ARG A 286 0.30 11.17 -15.36
N THR A 287 -0.80 10.96 -14.67
CA THR A 287 -0.93 9.96 -13.60
C THR A 287 -2.27 9.25 -13.70
N PHE A 288 -2.32 8.05 -13.16
CA PHE A 288 -3.55 7.26 -13.04
C PHE A 288 -3.56 6.51 -11.71
N ALA A 289 -4.73 6.01 -11.33
CA ALA A 289 -4.91 5.17 -10.16
C ALA A 289 -5.81 3.99 -10.48
N ILE A 290 -5.65 2.90 -9.73
CA ILE A 290 -6.47 1.71 -9.83
C ILE A 290 -7.06 1.42 -8.45
N ALA A 291 -8.37 1.24 -8.38
CA ALA A 291 -9.06 0.74 -7.19
C ALA A 291 -10.33 -0.01 -7.59
N ASP A 292 -10.64 -1.13 -6.92
CA ASP A 292 -11.91 -1.86 -7.06
C ASP A 292 -12.34 -2.09 -8.53
N GLU A 293 -11.42 -2.54 -9.40
CA GLU A 293 -11.63 -2.78 -10.85
C GLU A 293 -11.91 -1.54 -11.71
N LEU A 294 -11.73 -0.34 -11.16
CA LEU A 294 -11.82 0.92 -11.87
C LEU A 294 -10.42 1.50 -12.12
N PHE A 295 -10.25 2.06 -13.31
CA PHE A 295 -9.11 2.88 -13.68
C PHE A 295 -9.54 4.34 -13.62
N PHE A 296 -8.72 5.16 -12.97
CA PHE A 296 -8.94 6.59 -12.80
C PHE A 296 -7.78 7.36 -13.38
N TRP A 297 -8.02 8.45 -14.10
CA TRP A 297 -6.93 9.26 -14.65
C TRP A 297 -7.32 10.74 -14.69
N THR A 298 -6.32 11.58 -14.88
CA THR A 298 -6.48 13.01 -15.10
C THR A 298 -5.84 13.42 -16.41
N GLU A 299 -6.54 14.26 -17.16
CA GLU A 299 -6.04 14.90 -18.38
C GLU A 299 -5.77 16.37 -18.10
N ASP A 300 -4.81 16.96 -18.80
CA ASP A 300 -4.44 18.37 -18.61
C ASP A 300 -5.66 19.29 -18.83
N ASN A 301 -5.91 20.21 -17.90
CA ASN A 301 -7.02 21.17 -17.93
C ASN A 301 -8.44 20.56 -17.93
N SER A 302 -8.60 19.28 -17.58
CA SER A 302 -9.92 18.62 -17.52
C SER A 302 -10.78 19.09 -16.33
N GLY A 303 -10.16 19.36 -15.18
CA GLY A 303 -10.88 19.62 -13.93
C GLY A 303 -11.67 18.43 -13.38
N THR A 304 -11.49 17.25 -13.97
CA THR A 304 -12.18 16.02 -13.60
C THR A 304 -11.21 14.86 -13.48
N ILE A 305 -11.50 13.97 -12.55
CA ILE A 305 -10.92 12.62 -12.53
C ILE A 305 -11.89 11.76 -13.35
N GLU A 306 -11.42 11.31 -14.51
CA GLU A 306 -12.14 10.41 -15.40
C GLU A 306 -11.99 8.97 -14.91
N SER A 307 -12.94 8.09 -15.24
CA SER A 307 -12.81 6.68 -14.91
C SER A 307 -13.57 5.71 -15.82
N ILE A 308 -13.07 4.48 -15.86
CA ILE A 308 -13.60 3.37 -16.65
C ILE A 308 -13.47 2.06 -15.88
N ASN A 309 -14.46 1.17 -15.99
CA ASN A 309 -14.39 -0.17 -15.41
C ASN A 309 -13.79 -1.19 -16.40
N LEU A 310 -13.55 -2.41 -15.91
CA LEU A 310 -13.07 -3.52 -16.74
C LEU A 310 -14.02 -3.94 -17.88
N GLN A 311 -15.28 -3.53 -17.83
CA GLN A 311 -16.30 -3.77 -18.87
C GLN A 311 -16.35 -2.65 -19.92
N ASN A 312 -15.37 -1.72 -19.90
CA ASN A 312 -15.27 -0.56 -20.79
C ASN A 312 -16.40 0.46 -20.62
N GLU A 313 -17.06 0.49 -19.46
CA GLU A 313 -18.09 1.46 -19.14
C GLU A 313 -17.44 2.65 -18.43
N ARG A 314 -17.54 3.83 -19.05
CA ARG A 314 -17.11 5.08 -18.43
C ARG A 314 -18.05 5.44 -17.28
N GLN A 315 -17.47 5.85 -16.15
CA GLN A 315 -18.24 6.29 -15.00
C GLN A 315 -18.46 7.80 -15.05
N LYS A 316 -19.30 8.31 -14.14
CA LYS A 316 -19.51 9.74 -13.99
C LYS A 316 -18.19 10.42 -13.58
N PRO A 317 -17.72 11.46 -14.30
CA PRO A 317 -16.50 12.17 -13.93
C PRO A 317 -16.61 12.80 -12.53
N ILE A 318 -15.50 12.75 -11.78
CA ILE A 318 -15.41 13.28 -10.43
C ILE A 318 -14.76 14.67 -10.50
N PRO A 319 -15.49 15.77 -10.21
CA PRO A 319 -14.93 17.10 -10.33
C PRO A 319 -13.90 17.37 -9.23
N TYR A 320 -12.83 18.08 -9.59
CA TYR A 320 -11.90 18.69 -8.65
C TYR A 320 -11.67 20.16 -9.01
N ASN A 321 -11.14 20.95 -8.08
CA ASN A 321 -10.87 22.37 -8.34
C ASN A 321 -9.74 22.52 -9.38
N MET A 322 -10.09 23.06 -10.56
CA MET A 322 -9.24 23.31 -11.74
C MET A 322 -8.05 24.26 -11.50
N ALA A 323 -7.99 24.95 -10.36
CA ALA A 323 -6.93 25.94 -10.11
C ALA A 323 -5.51 25.34 -10.20
N ASP A 324 -5.34 24.04 -9.95
CA ASP A 324 -4.05 23.34 -10.05
C ASP A 324 -4.25 21.93 -10.65
N ASN A 325 -3.39 21.56 -11.60
CA ASN A 325 -3.35 20.20 -12.15
C ASN A 325 -2.96 19.18 -11.06
N ILE A 326 -3.54 17.98 -11.15
CA ILE A 326 -3.12 16.85 -10.33
C ILE A 326 -1.93 16.16 -11.02
N PHE A 327 -0.82 15.98 -10.30
CA PHE A 327 0.40 15.38 -10.85
C PHE A 327 0.62 13.94 -10.39
N LEU A 328 0.14 13.57 -9.20
CA LEU A 328 0.17 12.20 -8.70
C LEU A 328 -1.20 11.85 -8.14
N LEU A 329 -1.67 10.65 -8.45
CA LEU A 329 -2.97 10.16 -8.03
C LEU A 329 -2.84 8.74 -7.47
N SER A 330 -3.33 8.54 -6.24
CA SER A 330 -3.44 7.19 -5.64
C SER A 330 -4.84 7.00 -5.08
N ALA A 331 -5.50 5.90 -5.47
CA ALA A 331 -6.85 5.57 -5.03
C ALA A 331 -6.77 4.62 -3.83
N VAL A 332 -7.31 5.06 -2.70
CA VAL A 332 -7.41 4.26 -1.48
C VAL A 332 -8.80 3.60 -1.47
N SER A 333 -8.83 2.29 -1.67
CA SER A 333 -10.04 1.48 -1.54
C SER A 333 -10.50 1.45 -0.08
N GLY A 334 -11.81 1.27 0.13
CA GLY A 334 -12.38 1.02 1.46
C GLY A 334 -11.94 -0.32 2.09
N PHE A 335 -11.26 -1.17 1.31
CA PHE A 335 -10.77 -2.47 1.75
C PHE A 335 -9.27 -2.62 1.49
N CYS A 336 -8.51 -3.03 2.51
CA CYS A 336 -7.11 -3.43 2.37
C CYS A 336 -7.04 -4.96 2.26
N PRO A 337 -6.65 -5.53 1.10
CA PRO A 337 -6.53 -6.97 0.93
C PRO A 337 -5.51 -7.58 1.89
N ARG A 338 -5.86 -8.71 2.50
CA ARG A 338 -5.02 -9.43 3.45
C ARG A 338 -4.34 -10.60 2.78
N PHE A 339 -3.02 -10.54 2.73
CA PHE A 339 -2.17 -11.61 2.25
C PHE A 339 -1.20 -12.05 3.34
N TYR A 340 -0.75 -13.29 3.25
CA TYR A 340 0.34 -13.78 4.07
C TYR A 340 1.67 -13.40 3.42
N SER A 341 2.60 -12.84 4.20
CA SER A 341 4.01 -12.75 3.81
C SER A 341 4.89 -13.35 4.90
N PRO A 342 5.88 -14.18 4.53
CA PRO A 342 6.86 -14.73 5.47
C PRO A 342 7.78 -13.66 6.06
N CYS A 343 7.78 -12.43 5.52
CA CYS A 343 8.59 -11.31 6.01
C CYS A 343 7.84 -10.36 6.94
N ALA A 344 6.49 -10.37 6.91
CA ALA A 344 5.66 -9.41 7.63
C ALA A 344 5.76 -9.52 9.16
N ILE A 345 6.13 -10.69 9.69
CA ILE A 345 6.24 -10.93 11.14
C ILE A 345 7.70 -11.15 11.51
N ASN A 346 8.19 -10.41 12.50
CA ASN A 346 9.54 -10.55 13.06
C ASN A 346 10.64 -10.54 12.00
N ASN A 347 10.52 -9.66 10.99
CA ASN A 347 11.44 -9.57 9.86
C ASN A 347 11.71 -10.96 9.22
N GLY A 348 10.69 -11.81 9.16
CA GLY A 348 10.79 -13.19 8.73
C GLY A 348 11.95 -13.96 9.35
N GLU A 349 12.21 -13.83 10.66
CA GLU A 349 13.31 -14.52 11.35
C GLU A 349 14.70 -14.30 10.74
N CYS A 350 14.85 -13.27 9.90
CA CYS A 350 16.13 -12.92 9.32
C CYS A 350 17.06 -12.37 10.43
N PRO A 351 18.38 -12.63 10.35
CA PRO A 351 19.35 -12.07 11.29
C PRO A 351 19.20 -10.55 11.45
N GLY A 352 19.44 -10.01 12.65
CA GLY A 352 19.21 -8.59 12.95
C GLY A 352 20.03 -7.57 12.13
N ASN A 353 21.02 -8.03 11.35
CA ASN A 353 21.77 -7.23 10.39
C ASN A 353 21.30 -7.42 8.94
N THR A 354 20.09 -7.93 8.74
CA THR A 354 19.51 -8.19 7.42
C THR A 354 18.04 -7.80 7.40
N ILE A 355 17.52 -7.52 6.22
CA ILE A 355 16.10 -7.28 5.94
C ILE A 355 15.53 -8.48 5.17
N CYS A 356 14.33 -8.93 5.53
CA CYS A 356 13.61 -9.98 4.84
C CYS A 356 12.87 -9.42 3.64
N LEU A 357 13.16 -9.95 2.45
CA LEU A 357 12.48 -9.57 1.22
C LEU A 357 11.80 -10.81 0.62
N LEU A 358 10.57 -10.64 0.14
CA LEU A 358 9.82 -11.74 -0.46
C LEU A 358 10.55 -12.24 -1.71
N ASN A 359 10.69 -13.55 -1.84
CA ASN A 359 11.24 -14.16 -3.04
C ASN A 359 10.49 -15.49 -3.28
N PRO A 360 9.46 -15.49 -4.14
CA PRO A 360 8.63 -16.67 -4.38
C PRO A 360 9.37 -17.83 -5.05
N ARG A 361 10.55 -17.58 -5.64
CA ARG A 361 11.31 -18.58 -6.41
C ARG A 361 12.22 -19.44 -5.54
N VAL A 362 12.50 -19.01 -4.31
CA VAL A 362 13.23 -19.82 -3.33
C VAL A 362 12.27 -20.63 -2.45
N PRO A 363 12.64 -21.86 -2.01
CA PRO A 363 11.74 -22.70 -1.21
C PRO A 363 11.24 -22.08 0.10
N SER A 364 12.00 -21.15 0.68
CA SER A 364 11.62 -20.40 1.89
C SER A 364 10.56 -19.32 1.63
N GLY A 365 10.33 -18.94 0.37
CA GLY A 365 9.49 -17.81 -0.02
C GLY A 365 10.07 -16.43 0.33
N LYS A 366 11.30 -16.38 0.88
CA LYS A 366 11.97 -15.15 1.34
C LYS A 366 13.49 -15.25 1.24
N MET A 367 14.14 -14.09 1.15
CA MET A 367 15.59 -13.91 1.21
C MET A 367 15.96 -12.89 2.29
N CYS A 368 17.04 -13.13 3.03
CA CYS A 368 17.58 -12.16 3.99
C CYS A 368 18.73 -11.38 3.35
N LYS A 369 18.57 -10.08 3.13
CA LYS A 369 19.57 -9.21 2.49
C LYS A 369 20.25 -8.32 3.52
N SER A 370 21.57 -8.18 3.46
CA SER A 370 22.32 -7.34 4.41
C SER A 370 21.88 -5.88 4.38
N ILE A 371 21.72 -5.26 5.54
CA ILE A 371 21.48 -3.81 5.66
C ILE A 371 22.75 -3.05 5.32
N VAL A 372 22.63 -1.97 4.53
CA VAL A 372 23.79 -1.20 4.02
C VAL A 372 23.89 0.19 4.65
N PHE A 373 22.78 0.72 5.17
CA PHE A 373 22.72 2.06 5.75
C PHE A 373 22.44 2.00 7.26
N LYS A 374 23.42 1.53 8.04
CA LYS A 374 23.31 1.64 9.50
C LYS A 374 23.44 3.11 9.90
N SER A 375 22.47 3.61 10.66
CA SER A 375 22.70 4.80 11.48
C SER A 375 23.84 4.51 12.44
N THR A 376 24.98 5.20 12.31
CA THR A 376 25.93 5.27 13.44
C THR A 376 25.19 5.92 14.63
N PRO A 377 25.36 5.39 15.86
CA PRO A 377 24.70 5.91 17.05
C PRO A 377 24.95 7.40 17.29
#